data_AF-A0A6G7WGE4-F1
#
_entry.id   AF-A0A6G7WGE4-F1
#
_cell.length_a   1.000
_cell.length_b   1.000
_cell.length_c   1.000
_cell.angle_alpha   90.00
_cell.angle_beta   90.00
_cell.angle_gamma   90.00
#
_symmetry.space_group_name_H-M   'P 1'
#
loop_
_entity.id
_entity.type
_entity.pdbx_description
1 polymer ?
#
loop_
_entity_poly.entity_id
_entity_poly.type
_entity_poly.pdbx_seq_one_letter_code
_entity_poly.pdbx_strand_id
1 'polypeptide(L)'
;MKKIVSILLVAVLLLGSLAGCGGGGGKSDAATLSPEATGVALSNGVSVELGDYVLDGETELTVAKQPVEENKDEGYKIEAYDFKLGDMTELSDFITLRIPYDTAYCEDGQDPAKCVGAKYKNETTGEWEDVLFEVDAASNELIIYTDHLSTFGVFHVKNEGKRSAKITNIYADFTGIDQQQAMETLREYVAGGGADGEEAAGLAAQLLTGYNGFLGGVAGAAGETGFATDLTGTILNMASIGSPTFDTALADSAYKKLNKLGKVAAAVKIGSVMLNTEKTDADTLGLYKDTAMLALSYAESAAWGLAASGLFIFDYTISNLFEQGLAMKMDKINEVYAFFNDEYVSKDRQGFEWTARSLKDWRQVLIDIAEANPNEADAKAAVEEEIERYARVFWTLTSGDMDVVVSEMEKSSKGSATIPNATEAEIKALIGGYKAQLYERLYPVTQSVSTYMQRKAEAAYLDALNEVKEFFNQNITFNIVEDIPDGEKSKYEGYALRSSF
;
A
#
# COMPACT_ATOMS: atom_id res chain seq x y z
N MET A 1 29.10 24.46 -5.12
CA MET A 1 29.98 23.45 -4.52
C MET A 1 30.13 23.68 -3.02
N LYS A 2 29.26 23.09 -2.22
CA LYS A 2 29.48 22.85 -0.78
C LYS A 2 28.85 21.49 -0.47
N LYS A 3 29.69 20.56 -0.04
CA LYS A 3 29.37 19.17 0.28
C LYS A 3 28.63 19.15 1.62
N ILE A 4 27.42 18.58 1.64
CA ILE A 4 26.74 18.23 2.89
C ILE A 4 27.15 16.78 3.19
N VAL A 5 27.79 16.61 4.34
CA VAL A 5 28.24 15.34 4.88
C VAL A 5 27.06 14.77 5.67
N SER A 6 26.50 13.66 5.20
CA SER A 6 25.58 12.83 5.99
C SER A 6 26.37 12.20 7.13
N ILE A 7 25.99 12.48 8.37
CA ILE A 7 26.46 11.78 9.56
C ILE A 7 25.38 10.75 9.89
N LEU A 8 25.64 9.50 9.49
CA LEU A 8 24.97 8.32 10.07
C LEU A 8 25.46 8.21 11.52
N LEU A 9 24.57 8.44 12.49
CA LEU A 9 24.85 8.21 13.89
C LEU A 9 24.15 6.91 14.31
N VAL A 10 24.85 5.79 14.18
CA VAL A 10 24.39 4.49 14.68
C VAL A 10 24.70 4.45 16.18
N ALA A 11 23.70 4.70 17.02
CA ALA A 11 23.81 4.51 18.46
C ALA A 11 23.34 3.09 18.82
N VAL A 12 24.26 2.14 18.93
CA VAL A 12 23.99 0.83 19.54
C VAL A 12 24.00 1.00 21.06
N LEU A 13 22.81 1.10 21.67
CA LEU A 13 22.65 0.98 23.12
C LEU A 13 22.27 -0.46 23.47
N LEU A 14 23.29 -1.27 23.76
CA LEU A 14 23.15 -2.56 24.43
C LEU A 14 22.80 -2.32 25.91
N LEU A 15 21.55 -2.52 26.29
CA LEU A 15 21.16 -2.70 27.69
C LEU A 15 20.74 -4.15 27.94
N GLY A 16 21.48 -4.78 28.85
CA GLY A 16 21.43 -6.20 29.12
C GLY A 16 20.20 -6.66 29.90
N SER A 17 19.77 -7.87 29.53
CA SER A 17 19.11 -8.90 30.33
C SER A 17 18.70 -8.52 31.77
N LEU A 18 17.39 -8.33 31.97
CA LEU A 18 16.74 -8.65 33.24
C LEU A 18 15.91 -9.92 33.05
N ALA A 19 16.42 -11.02 33.61
CA ALA A 19 15.73 -12.28 33.71
C ALA A 19 14.61 -12.20 34.75
N GLY A 20 13.42 -12.68 34.39
CA GLY A 20 12.26 -12.80 35.28
C GLY A 20 11.22 -13.81 34.77
N CYS A 21 11.50 -15.10 35.00
CA CYS A 21 10.61 -16.27 35.08
C CYS A 21 9.27 -16.32 34.30
N GLY A 22 9.19 -17.27 33.37
CA GLY A 22 8.08 -18.25 33.36
C GLY A 22 7.32 -18.41 32.03
N GLY A 23 7.80 -19.34 31.19
CA GLY A 23 6.95 -20.01 30.19
C GLY A 23 7.43 -19.91 28.76
N GLY A 24 8.21 -20.90 28.30
CA GLY A 24 8.24 -21.41 26.92
C GLY A 24 8.39 -20.45 25.72
N GLY A 25 8.70 -19.17 25.91
CA GLY A 25 8.84 -18.19 24.82
C GLY A 25 10.18 -18.34 24.13
N GLY A 26 10.17 -18.33 22.80
CA GLY A 26 11.40 -18.25 22.01
C GLY A 26 12.21 -16.99 22.36
N LYS A 27 13.46 -16.95 21.88
CA LYS A 27 14.33 -15.78 22.11
C LYS A 27 13.63 -14.52 21.58
N SER A 28 13.49 -13.53 22.44
CA SER A 28 12.96 -12.20 22.12
C SER A 28 14.11 -11.20 22.03
N ASP A 29 14.13 -10.44 20.94
CA ASP A 29 15.00 -9.29 20.76
C ASP A 29 14.20 -8.01 20.99
N ALA A 30 14.84 -6.97 21.50
CA ALA A 30 14.18 -5.69 21.78
C ALA A 30 15.07 -4.51 21.40
N ALA A 31 14.45 -3.39 21.02
CA ALA A 31 15.10 -2.14 20.69
C ALA A 31 14.19 -0.95 21.02
N THR A 32 14.77 0.23 21.19
CA THR A 32 14.00 1.47 21.32
C THR A 32 14.06 2.23 20.00
N LEU A 33 12.89 2.63 19.49
CA LEU A 33 12.74 3.47 18.31
C LEU A 33 12.23 4.85 18.72
N SER A 34 12.54 5.87 17.92
CA SER A 34 12.07 7.24 18.15
C SER A 34 11.71 7.91 16.82
N PRO A 35 11.06 9.10 16.84
CA PRO A 35 10.80 9.87 15.62
C PRO A 35 12.07 10.20 14.81
N GLU A 36 13.25 10.25 15.45
CA GLU A 36 14.54 10.52 14.81
C GLU A 36 15.32 9.24 14.45
N ALA A 37 14.86 8.08 14.91
CA ALA A 37 15.47 6.77 14.70
C ALA A 37 14.36 5.72 14.52
N THR A 38 13.81 5.69 13.30
CA THR A 38 12.65 4.87 12.89
C THR A 38 13.01 3.43 12.53
N GLY A 39 14.30 3.15 12.35
CA GLY A 39 14.81 1.86 11.86
C GLY A 39 15.72 1.13 12.83
N VAL A 40 15.63 -0.20 12.85
CA VAL A 40 16.56 -1.06 13.60
C VAL A 40 16.78 -2.42 12.93
N ALA A 41 18.03 -2.90 12.98
CA ALA A 41 18.38 -4.29 12.68
C ALA A 41 18.69 -5.04 13.99
N LEU A 42 18.00 -6.15 14.23
CA LEU A 42 18.07 -6.94 15.44
C LEU A 42 19.10 -8.08 15.31
N SER A 43 19.56 -8.61 16.45
CA SER A 43 20.54 -9.70 16.49
C SER A 43 20.05 -11.02 15.88
N ASN A 44 18.73 -11.22 15.77
CA ASN A 44 18.12 -12.36 15.12
C ASN A 44 18.07 -12.23 13.58
N GLY A 45 18.61 -11.15 13.01
CA GLY A 45 18.64 -10.87 11.58
C GLY A 45 17.38 -10.19 11.05
N VAL A 46 16.33 -10.02 11.87
CA VAL A 46 15.14 -9.25 11.50
C VAL A 46 15.48 -7.76 11.54
N SER A 47 15.01 -7.00 10.57
CA SER A 47 15.01 -5.53 10.65
C SER A 47 13.62 -4.95 10.51
N VAL A 48 13.38 -3.83 11.17
CA VAL A 48 12.12 -3.10 11.15
C VAL A 48 12.43 -1.65 10.79
N GLU A 49 11.65 -1.09 9.86
CA GLU A 49 11.69 0.32 9.50
C GLU A 49 10.27 0.89 9.63
N LEU A 50 10.11 1.90 10.49
CA LEU A 50 8.86 2.66 10.65
C LEU A 50 8.83 3.85 9.69
N GLY A 51 7.64 4.35 9.36
CA GLY A 51 7.50 5.65 8.71
C GLY A 51 7.81 6.81 9.67
N ASP A 52 8.29 7.94 9.10
CA ASP A 52 8.70 9.16 9.83
C ASP A 52 7.65 9.73 10.79
N TYR A 53 6.38 9.35 10.62
CA TYR A 53 5.23 9.92 11.34
C TYR A 53 4.51 8.89 12.23
N VAL A 54 5.05 7.68 12.41
CA VAL A 54 4.43 6.63 13.23
C VAL A 54 4.50 6.98 14.72
N LEU A 55 5.68 7.36 15.21
CA LEU A 55 5.93 7.58 16.64
C LEU A 55 5.79 9.05 17.05
N ASP A 56 5.24 9.29 18.24
CA ASP A 56 5.23 10.60 18.90
C ASP A 56 6.40 10.78 19.90
N GLY A 57 7.11 9.70 20.18
CA GLY A 57 8.22 9.66 21.14
C GLY A 57 8.88 8.28 21.19
N GLU A 58 9.86 8.14 22.08
CA GLU A 58 10.59 6.87 22.26
C GLU A 58 9.63 5.73 22.65
N THR A 59 9.69 4.64 21.89
CA THR A 59 8.81 3.48 22.05
C THR A 59 9.62 2.19 21.91
N GLU A 60 9.33 1.20 22.77
CA GLU A 60 10.01 -0.10 22.74
C GLU A 60 9.41 -1.02 21.66
N LEU A 61 10.26 -1.50 20.76
CA LEU A 61 9.98 -2.59 19.83
C LEU A 61 10.45 -3.91 20.44
N THR A 62 9.59 -4.94 20.41
CA THR A 62 9.97 -6.32 20.74
C THR A 62 9.63 -7.25 19.58
N VAL A 63 10.53 -8.18 19.30
CA VAL A 63 10.37 -9.21 18.27
C VAL A 63 10.68 -10.58 18.87
N ALA A 64 9.68 -11.44 18.97
CA ALA A 64 9.81 -12.77 19.56
C ALA A 64 9.70 -13.87 18.50
N LYS A 65 10.77 -14.66 18.32
CA LYS A 65 10.72 -15.82 17.42
C LYS A 65 9.81 -16.89 18.00
N GLN A 66 8.83 -17.32 17.20
CA GLN A 66 7.87 -18.36 17.57
C GLN A 66 8.42 -19.76 17.28
N PRO A 67 7.84 -20.82 17.89
CA PRO A 67 8.14 -22.19 17.53
C PRO A 67 7.91 -22.44 16.03
N VAL A 68 8.86 -23.13 15.38
CA VAL A 68 8.74 -23.50 13.97
C VAL A 68 7.57 -24.46 13.80
N GLU A 69 6.65 -24.14 12.89
CA GLU A 69 5.59 -25.05 12.46
C GLU A 69 6.08 -25.78 11.20
N GLU A 70 6.07 -27.11 11.19
CA GLU A 70 6.50 -27.89 10.03
C GLU A 70 5.58 -29.09 9.83
N ASN A 71 5.13 -29.29 8.60
CA ASN A 71 4.47 -30.51 8.17
C ASN A 71 5.21 -31.09 6.97
N LYS A 72 5.95 -32.17 7.20
CA LYS A 72 6.78 -32.83 6.18
C LYS A 72 5.97 -33.52 5.10
N ASP A 73 4.78 -34.02 5.44
CA ASP A 73 3.89 -34.73 4.51
C ASP A 73 3.19 -33.75 3.57
N GLU A 74 2.77 -32.60 4.11
CA GLU A 74 2.21 -31.50 3.33
C GLU A 74 3.30 -30.71 2.59
N GLY A 75 4.53 -30.74 3.10
CA GLY A 75 5.71 -30.15 2.47
C GLY A 75 5.92 -28.68 2.82
N TYR A 76 5.46 -28.23 3.99
CA TYR A 76 5.60 -26.83 4.41
C TYR A 76 6.38 -26.67 5.72
N LYS A 77 7.04 -25.52 5.88
CA LYS A 77 7.71 -25.06 7.10
C LYS A 77 7.42 -23.56 7.28
N ILE A 78 7.09 -23.14 8.50
CA ILE A 78 6.78 -21.76 8.85
C ILE A 78 7.72 -21.32 9.97
N GLU A 79 8.47 -20.25 9.71
CA GLU A 79 9.24 -19.55 10.73
C GLU A 79 8.57 -18.23 11.05
N ALA A 80 8.04 -18.10 12.26
CA ALA A 80 7.21 -16.96 12.63
C ALA A 80 7.85 -16.08 13.71
N TYR A 81 7.50 -14.80 13.68
CA TYR A 81 8.01 -13.76 14.54
C TYR A 81 6.84 -12.88 14.99
N ASP A 82 6.70 -12.69 16.29
CA ASP A 82 5.68 -11.84 16.92
C ASP A 82 6.26 -10.45 17.16
N PHE A 83 5.63 -9.42 16.58
CA PHE A 83 6.09 -8.04 16.62
C PHE A 83 5.19 -7.20 17.52
N LYS A 84 5.77 -6.40 18.41
CA LYS A 84 5.04 -5.44 19.25
C LYS A 84 5.80 -4.13 19.39
N LEU A 85 5.10 -3.02 19.39
CA LEU A 85 5.65 -1.66 19.50
C LEU A 85 4.85 -0.91 20.57
N GLY A 86 5.37 -0.88 21.80
CA GLY A 86 4.62 -0.40 22.95
C GLY A 86 3.26 -1.09 23.07
N ASP A 87 2.20 -0.28 23.21
CA ASP A 87 0.80 -0.74 23.26
C ASP A 87 0.06 -0.62 21.91
N MET A 88 0.79 -0.34 20.81
CA MET A 88 0.19 -0.16 19.48
C MET A 88 -0.18 -1.50 18.85
N THR A 89 -1.33 -1.55 18.18
CA THR A 89 -1.78 -2.69 17.37
C THR A 89 -2.02 -2.31 15.91
N GLU A 90 -2.61 -1.13 15.69
CA GLU A 90 -2.77 -0.50 14.37
C GLU A 90 -1.82 0.70 14.27
N LEU A 91 -1.32 0.95 13.06
CA LEU A 91 -0.35 1.99 12.77
C LEU A 91 -0.95 2.99 11.78
N SER A 92 -0.56 4.26 11.94
CA SER A 92 -0.98 5.35 11.04
C SER A 92 -0.22 5.40 9.71
N ASP A 93 0.71 4.46 9.51
CA ASP A 93 1.51 4.31 8.31
C ASP A 93 1.84 2.83 8.08
N PHE A 94 2.21 2.49 6.84
CA PHE A 94 2.83 1.22 6.55
C PHE A 94 4.27 1.20 7.08
N ILE A 95 4.64 0.09 7.71
CA ILE A 95 5.99 -0.22 8.16
C ILE A 95 6.57 -1.33 7.30
N THR A 96 7.90 -1.42 7.28
CA THR A 96 8.62 -2.46 6.55
C THR A 96 9.28 -3.42 7.53
N LEU A 97 8.96 -4.71 7.40
CA LEU A 97 9.62 -5.79 8.13
C LEU A 97 10.51 -6.56 7.14
N ARG A 98 11.79 -6.73 7.46
CA ARG A 98 12.67 -7.63 6.70
C ARG A 98 12.97 -8.84 7.54
N ILE A 99 12.58 -10.01 7.05
CA ILE A 99 12.74 -11.27 7.76
C ILE A 99 13.61 -12.21 6.91
N PRO A 100 14.75 -12.70 7.41
CA PRO A 100 15.60 -13.61 6.67
C PRO A 100 14.88 -14.95 6.46
N TYR A 101 15.08 -15.57 5.29
CA TYR A 101 14.56 -16.90 4.99
C TYR A 101 15.68 -17.92 4.71
N ASP A 102 15.39 -19.18 5.02
CA ASP A 102 16.29 -20.31 4.80
C ASP A 102 16.21 -20.82 3.36
N THR A 103 17.25 -20.56 2.56
CA THR A 103 17.32 -21.02 1.16
C THR A 103 17.42 -22.54 1.02
N ALA A 104 17.79 -23.27 2.07
CA ALA A 104 17.96 -24.72 2.01
C ALA A 104 16.64 -25.50 1.84
N TYR A 105 15.49 -24.82 2.02
CA TYR A 105 14.17 -25.41 1.76
C TYR A 105 13.74 -25.34 0.29
N CYS A 106 14.42 -24.52 -0.52
CA CYS A 106 14.15 -24.36 -1.94
C CYS A 106 14.94 -25.36 -2.77
N GLU A 107 14.39 -25.75 -3.93
CA GLU A 107 15.10 -26.65 -4.84
C GLU A 107 16.32 -25.93 -5.45
N ASP A 108 17.41 -26.65 -5.71
CA ASP A 108 18.63 -26.08 -6.27
C ASP A 108 18.34 -25.38 -7.61
N GLY A 109 18.61 -24.08 -7.67
CA GLY A 109 18.38 -23.26 -8.86
C GLY A 109 16.93 -22.81 -9.07
N GLN A 110 16.01 -23.12 -8.14
CA GLN A 110 14.66 -22.57 -8.14
C GLN A 110 14.70 -21.09 -7.74
N ASP A 111 13.87 -20.28 -8.42
CA ASP A 111 13.60 -18.92 -8.00
C ASP A 111 13.01 -18.90 -6.57
N PRO A 112 13.64 -18.22 -5.60
CA PRO A 112 13.13 -18.14 -4.24
C PRO A 112 11.68 -17.62 -4.16
N ALA A 113 11.25 -16.73 -5.06
CA ALA A 113 9.87 -16.24 -5.12
C ALA A 113 8.83 -17.37 -5.31
N LYS A 114 9.26 -18.51 -5.86
CA LYS A 114 8.41 -19.69 -6.05
C LYS A 114 8.40 -20.65 -4.86
N CYS A 115 9.31 -20.48 -3.90
CA CYS A 115 9.53 -21.38 -2.77
C CYS A 115 9.12 -20.76 -1.44
N VAL A 116 9.38 -19.46 -1.27
CA VAL A 116 9.08 -18.73 -0.03
C VAL A 116 7.91 -17.78 -0.20
N GLY A 117 7.27 -17.40 0.91
CA GLY A 117 6.37 -16.25 0.96
C GLY A 117 6.03 -15.84 2.38
N ALA A 118 5.25 -14.79 2.52
CA ALA A 118 4.88 -14.23 3.82
C ALA A 118 3.38 -14.29 4.06
N LYS A 119 3.01 -14.49 5.32
CA LYS A 119 1.63 -14.36 5.83
C LYS A 119 1.65 -13.76 7.21
N TYR A 120 0.55 -13.17 7.63
CA TYR A 120 0.35 -12.77 9.01
C TYR A 120 -0.72 -13.64 9.66
N LYS A 121 -0.64 -13.77 10.98
CA LYS A 121 -1.64 -14.52 11.75
C LYS A 121 -2.72 -13.55 12.20
N ASN A 122 -3.93 -13.73 11.72
CA ASN A 122 -5.06 -12.94 12.19
C ASN A 122 -5.47 -13.45 13.58
N GLU A 123 -5.34 -12.61 14.61
CA GLU A 123 -5.62 -13.02 16.00
C GLU A 123 -7.11 -13.30 16.24
N THR A 124 -8.00 -12.71 15.44
CA THR A 124 -9.45 -12.89 15.55
C THR A 124 -9.90 -14.23 14.99
N THR A 125 -9.39 -14.62 13.82
CA THR A 125 -9.75 -15.89 13.16
C THR A 125 -8.84 -17.04 13.57
N GLY A 126 -7.62 -16.73 14.01
CA GLY A 126 -6.55 -17.70 14.27
C GLY A 126 -5.89 -18.23 13.01
N GLU A 127 -6.29 -17.74 11.83
CA GLU A 127 -5.83 -18.21 10.52
C GLU A 127 -4.65 -17.39 9.98
N TRP A 128 -3.89 -18.00 9.07
CA TRP A 128 -2.81 -17.34 8.36
C TRP A 128 -3.35 -16.66 7.09
N GLU A 129 -3.28 -15.34 7.04
CA GLU A 129 -3.80 -14.51 5.95
C GLU A 129 -2.66 -13.96 5.10
N ASP A 130 -2.91 -13.79 3.80
CA ASP A 130 -1.93 -13.22 2.87
C ASP A 130 -1.57 -11.78 3.28
N VAL A 131 -0.29 -11.42 3.17
CA VAL A 131 0.23 -10.08 3.44
C VAL A 131 0.97 -9.57 2.22
N LEU A 132 1.13 -8.26 2.09
CA LEU A 132 1.93 -7.68 1.03
C LEU A 132 3.42 -7.92 1.31
N PHE A 133 4.11 -8.58 0.37
CA PHE A 133 5.54 -8.85 0.50
C PHE A 133 6.27 -8.92 -0.85
N GLU A 134 7.58 -8.70 -0.79
CA GLU A 134 8.56 -8.93 -1.86
C GLU A 134 9.60 -9.96 -1.40
N VAL A 135 10.20 -10.67 -2.36
CA VAL A 135 11.34 -11.57 -2.09
C VAL A 135 12.63 -10.93 -2.57
N ASP A 136 13.49 -10.51 -1.63
CA ASP A 136 14.86 -10.11 -1.94
C ASP A 136 15.75 -11.37 -2.00
N ALA A 137 15.92 -11.90 -3.21
CA ALA A 137 16.79 -13.04 -3.47
C ALA A 137 18.29 -12.72 -3.33
N ALA A 138 18.69 -11.45 -3.39
CA ALA A 138 20.10 -11.08 -3.24
C ALA A 138 20.52 -11.11 -1.77
N SER A 139 19.62 -10.66 -0.88
CA SER A 139 19.85 -10.60 0.57
C SER A 139 19.31 -11.83 1.31
N ASN A 140 18.51 -12.67 0.65
CA ASN A 140 17.75 -13.78 1.26
C ASN A 140 16.76 -13.30 2.33
N GLU A 141 16.02 -12.23 2.02
CA GLU A 141 15.05 -11.61 2.92
C GLU A 141 13.66 -11.55 2.30
N LEU A 142 12.63 -11.75 3.12
CA LEU A 142 11.27 -11.33 2.80
C LEU A 142 11.08 -9.91 3.30
N ILE A 143 10.64 -9.02 2.41
CA ILE A 143 10.29 -7.65 2.73
C ILE A 143 8.77 -7.59 2.83
N ILE A 144 8.23 -7.44 4.03
CA ILE A 144 6.80 -7.37 4.31
C ILE A 144 6.42 -5.91 4.55
N TYR A 145 5.33 -5.47 3.93
CA TYR A 145 4.74 -4.15 4.17
C TYR A 145 3.41 -4.33 4.89
N THR A 146 3.24 -3.65 6.03
CA THR A 146 2.06 -3.82 6.88
C THR A 146 1.75 -2.55 7.66
N ASP A 147 0.49 -2.32 7.99
CA ASP A 147 -0.02 -1.21 8.79
C ASP A 147 -0.47 -1.66 10.20
N HIS A 148 -0.15 -2.89 10.59
CA HIS A 148 -0.52 -3.46 11.87
C HIS A 148 0.59 -4.34 12.43
N LEU A 149 0.50 -4.60 13.73
CA LEU A 149 1.42 -5.48 14.44
C LEU A 149 0.73 -6.79 14.78
N SER A 150 1.41 -7.89 14.45
CA SER A 150 0.94 -9.25 14.68
C SER A 150 2.14 -10.22 14.62
N THR A 151 1.84 -11.51 14.63
CA THR A 151 2.77 -12.57 14.24
C THR A 151 2.83 -12.69 12.72
N PHE A 152 4.02 -12.51 12.15
CA PHE A 152 4.31 -12.71 10.73
C PHE A 152 5.14 -13.97 10.52
N GLY A 153 4.80 -14.74 9.50
CA GLY A 153 5.40 -16.04 9.18
C GLY A 153 6.08 -16.05 7.82
N VAL A 154 7.29 -16.60 7.79
CA VAL A 154 8.02 -17.01 6.59
C VAL A 154 7.60 -18.43 6.22
N PHE A 155 6.84 -18.57 5.14
CA PHE A 155 6.33 -19.84 4.64
C PHE A 155 7.28 -20.40 3.60
N HIS A 156 7.81 -21.58 3.86
CA HIS A 156 8.55 -22.41 2.92
C HIS A 156 7.63 -23.50 2.41
N VAL A 157 7.46 -23.61 1.10
CA VAL A 157 6.58 -24.62 0.49
C VAL A 157 7.34 -25.45 -0.53
N LYS A 158 7.39 -26.76 -0.33
CA LYS A 158 7.97 -27.74 -1.26
C LYS A 158 6.94 -28.19 -2.30
N ASN A 159 7.41 -28.42 -3.53
CA ASN A 159 6.67 -28.87 -4.72
C ASN A 159 5.70 -27.85 -5.34
N GLU A 160 6.10 -27.28 -6.48
CA GLU A 160 5.28 -26.45 -7.38
C GLU A 160 3.96 -27.16 -7.77
N GLY A 161 3.98 -28.49 -7.91
CA GLY A 161 2.81 -29.30 -8.30
C GLY A 161 1.64 -29.35 -7.30
N LYS A 162 1.86 -29.04 -6.00
CA LYS A 162 0.75 -28.89 -5.03
C LYS A 162 0.11 -27.50 -5.11
N ARG A 163 0.86 -26.46 -5.53
CA ARG A 163 0.31 -25.12 -5.82
C ARG A 163 -0.63 -25.15 -7.04
N SER A 164 -0.44 -26.11 -7.95
CA SER A 164 -1.29 -26.30 -9.13
C SER A 164 -2.72 -26.76 -8.80
N ALA A 165 -2.93 -27.45 -7.66
CA ALA A 165 -4.24 -27.97 -7.27
C ALA A 165 -5.08 -26.97 -6.45
N LYS A 166 -4.43 -26.03 -5.75
CA LYS A 166 -5.04 -24.95 -4.98
C LYS A 166 -4.07 -23.78 -4.88
N ILE A 167 -4.55 -22.55 -5.10
CA ILE A 167 -3.77 -21.34 -4.86
C ILE A 167 -3.63 -21.16 -3.34
N THR A 168 -2.52 -21.64 -2.78
CA THR A 168 -2.28 -21.68 -1.32
C THR A 168 -1.50 -20.46 -0.82
N ASN A 169 -0.70 -19.86 -1.69
CA ASN A 169 0.05 -18.64 -1.41
C ASN A 169 -0.07 -17.68 -2.60
N ILE A 170 -0.14 -16.38 -2.33
CA ILE A 170 -0.17 -15.34 -3.35
C ILE A 170 1.15 -14.59 -3.32
N TYR A 171 1.82 -14.50 -4.46
CA TYR A 171 2.91 -13.56 -4.66
C TYR A 171 2.34 -12.30 -5.34
N ALA A 172 2.28 -11.20 -4.60
CA ALA A 172 1.70 -9.92 -5.04
C ALA A 172 2.76 -8.94 -5.60
N ASP A 173 3.80 -9.48 -6.22
CA ASP A 173 4.86 -8.67 -6.82
C ASP A 173 4.42 -8.11 -8.18
N PHE A 174 4.25 -6.79 -8.21
CA PHE A 174 3.90 -6.04 -9.41
C PHE A 174 5.13 -5.54 -10.17
N THR A 175 6.35 -5.71 -9.64
CA THR A 175 7.57 -5.09 -10.19
C THR A 175 7.91 -5.62 -11.57
N GLY A 176 7.65 -6.90 -11.83
CA GLY A 176 7.87 -7.53 -13.13
C GLY A 176 6.76 -7.32 -14.16
N ILE A 177 5.77 -6.45 -13.89
CA ILE A 177 4.83 -5.96 -14.91
C ILE A 177 5.56 -4.98 -15.82
N ASP A 178 5.43 -5.15 -17.13
CA ASP A 178 5.96 -4.21 -18.11
C ASP A 178 5.17 -2.88 -18.11
N GLN A 179 5.89 -1.76 -18.17
CA GLN A 179 5.27 -0.43 -18.10
C GLN A 179 4.39 -0.16 -19.31
N GLN A 180 4.82 -0.54 -20.52
CA GLN A 180 4.05 -0.28 -21.74
C GLN A 180 2.76 -1.10 -21.72
N GLN A 181 2.84 -2.36 -21.33
CA GLN A 181 1.67 -3.22 -21.16
C GLN A 181 0.68 -2.64 -20.14
N ALA A 182 1.17 -2.19 -18.98
CA ALA A 182 0.33 -1.53 -17.99
C ALA A 182 -0.36 -0.26 -18.55
N MET A 183 0.36 0.55 -19.33
CA MET A 183 -0.23 1.72 -19.99
C MET A 183 -1.29 1.33 -21.03
N GLU A 184 -1.06 0.27 -21.80
CA GLU A 184 -2.01 -0.23 -22.81
C GLU A 184 -3.29 -0.75 -22.16
N THR A 185 -3.19 -1.50 -21.07
CA THR A 185 -4.34 -1.94 -20.27
C THR A 185 -5.22 -0.77 -19.83
N LEU A 186 -4.61 0.29 -19.31
CA LEU A 186 -5.36 1.46 -18.83
C LEU A 186 -5.94 2.29 -19.98
N ARG A 187 -5.26 2.30 -21.13
CA ARG A 187 -5.76 2.95 -22.35
C ARG A 187 -7.00 2.26 -22.91
N GLU A 188 -6.99 0.94 -22.99
CA GLU A 188 -8.17 0.18 -23.40
C GLU A 188 -9.36 0.48 -22.50
N TYR A 189 -9.14 0.41 -21.18
CA TYR A 189 -10.17 0.66 -20.19
C TYR A 189 -10.87 2.02 -20.37
N VAL A 190 -10.08 3.08 -20.54
CA VAL A 190 -10.61 4.43 -20.68
C VAL A 190 -11.23 4.66 -22.05
N ALA A 191 -10.63 4.15 -23.12
CA ALA A 191 -11.23 4.20 -24.46
C ALA A 191 -12.59 3.47 -24.50
N GLY A 192 -12.74 2.40 -23.71
CA GLY A 192 -13.98 1.66 -23.52
C GLY A 192 -15.00 2.33 -22.60
N GLY A 193 -14.72 3.52 -22.05
CA GLY A 193 -15.62 4.21 -21.13
C GLY A 193 -15.79 3.49 -19.79
N GLY A 194 -14.78 2.73 -19.38
CA GLY A 194 -14.76 1.95 -18.15
C GLY A 194 -15.33 0.54 -18.27
N ALA A 195 -15.47 0.02 -19.50
CA ALA A 195 -15.86 -1.36 -19.73
C ALA A 195 -14.69 -2.33 -19.50
N ASP A 196 -15.02 -3.58 -19.18
CA ASP A 196 -14.06 -4.69 -19.16
C ASP A 196 -13.46 -4.92 -20.55
N GLY A 197 -12.16 -5.22 -20.59
CA GLY A 197 -11.34 -5.32 -21.80
C GLY A 197 -10.42 -6.54 -21.80
N GLU A 198 -9.87 -6.84 -22.97
CA GLU A 198 -9.03 -8.03 -23.18
C GLU A 198 -7.63 -7.84 -22.57
N GLU A 199 -7.09 -6.61 -22.58
CA GLU A 199 -5.75 -6.32 -22.07
C GLU A 199 -5.67 -6.50 -20.55
N ALA A 200 -6.71 -6.06 -19.83
CA ALA A 200 -6.79 -6.24 -18.38
C ALA A 200 -6.91 -7.73 -18.00
N ALA A 201 -7.78 -8.48 -18.69
CA ALA A 201 -7.89 -9.92 -18.44
C ALA A 201 -6.59 -10.67 -18.81
N GLY A 202 -5.93 -10.28 -19.89
CA GLY A 202 -4.65 -10.83 -20.33
C GLY A 202 -3.53 -10.61 -19.32
N LEU A 203 -3.38 -9.37 -18.83
CA LEU A 203 -2.40 -9.04 -17.80
C LEU A 203 -2.63 -9.85 -16.52
N ALA A 204 -3.87 -9.98 -16.07
CA ALA A 204 -4.22 -10.79 -14.91
C ALA A 204 -3.86 -12.28 -15.12
N ALA A 205 -4.13 -12.83 -16.30
CA ALA A 205 -3.76 -14.20 -16.63
C ALA A 205 -2.23 -14.41 -16.60
N GLN A 206 -1.47 -13.48 -17.14
CA GLN A 206 0.01 -13.51 -17.10
C GLN A 206 0.53 -13.47 -15.66
N LEU A 207 -0.05 -12.64 -14.80
CA LEU A 207 0.34 -12.55 -13.39
C LEU A 207 0.11 -13.86 -12.63
N LEU A 208 -1.04 -14.49 -12.84
CA LEU A 208 -1.39 -15.75 -12.21
C LEU A 208 -0.49 -16.91 -12.69
N THR A 209 -0.15 -16.91 -13.98
CA THR A 209 0.67 -17.96 -14.60
C THR A 209 2.15 -17.82 -14.29
N GLY A 210 2.71 -16.61 -14.41
CA GLY A 210 4.13 -16.35 -14.21
C GLY A 210 4.58 -16.46 -12.75
N TYR A 211 3.82 -15.88 -11.82
CA TYR A 211 4.25 -15.72 -10.43
C TYR A 211 3.68 -16.76 -9.48
N ASN A 212 2.46 -17.26 -9.74
CA ASN A 212 1.78 -18.18 -8.83
C ASN A 212 1.82 -19.64 -9.32
N GLY A 213 2.41 -19.90 -10.49
CA GLY A 213 2.47 -21.24 -11.11
C GLY A 213 1.08 -21.82 -11.44
N PHE A 214 0.04 -20.99 -11.32
CA PHE A 214 -1.34 -21.34 -11.56
C PHE A 214 -1.58 -21.34 -13.08
N LEU A 215 -2.06 -22.45 -13.65
CA LEU A 215 -2.41 -22.56 -15.08
C LEU A 215 -1.24 -22.54 -16.08
N GLY A 216 0.01 -22.73 -15.64
CA GLY A 216 1.19 -22.77 -16.52
C GLY A 216 1.10 -23.84 -17.64
N GLY A 217 0.36 -24.93 -17.41
CA GLY A 217 0.07 -25.95 -18.42
C GLY A 217 -0.94 -25.52 -19.51
N VAL A 218 -1.87 -24.60 -19.19
CA VAL A 218 -2.93 -24.14 -20.10
C VAL A 218 -2.47 -22.93 -20.91
N ALA A 219 -1.78 -21.97 -20.28
CA ALA A 219 -1.26 -20.78 -20.94
C ALA A 219 -0.19 -21.11 -22.00
N GLY A 220 0.61 -22.16 -21.78
CA GLY A 220 1.61 -22.63 -22.75
C GLY A 220 1.03 -23.16 -24.07
N ALA A 221 -0.25 -23.54 -24.10
CA ALA A 221 -0.92 -24.06 -25.30
C ALA A 221 -1.71 -22.99 -26.09
N ALA A 222 -2.28 -21.99 -25.41
CA ALA A 222 -3.12 -20.94 -26.01
C ALA A 222 -2.41 -19.58 -26.20
N GLY A 223 -1.27 -19.35 -25.53
CA GLY A 223 -0.70 -18.01 -25.34
C GLY A 223 -1.45 -17.22 -24.25
N GLU A 224 -0.79 -16.26 -23.60
CA GLU A 224 -1.33 -15.54 -22.43
C GLU A 224 -2.59 -14.72 -22.76
N THR A 225 -2.61 -14.03 -23.90
CA THR A 225 -3.77 -13.31 -24.43
C THR A 225 -4.86 -14.26 -24.92
N GLY A 226 -4.47 -15.37 -25.56
CA GLY A 226 -5.37 -16.43 -25.99
C GLY A 226 -6.10 -17.09 -24.81
N PHE A 227 -5.43 -17.23 -23.66
CA PHE A 227 -6.02 -17.77 -22.44
C PHE A 227 -7.09 -16.85 -21.83
N ALA A 228 -6.90 -15.53 -21.81
CA ALA A 228 -7.94 -14.62 -21.33
C ALA A 228 -9.23 -14.74 -22.16
N THR A 229 -9.09 -14.87 -23.48
CA THR A 229 -10.21 -15.11 -24.40
C THR A 229 -10.77 -16.53 -24.34
N ASP A 230 -9.93 -17.53 -24.04
CA ASP A 230 -10.26 -18.96 -24.00
C ASP A 230 -10.48 -19.48 -22.57
N LEU A 231 -10.50 -18.64 -21.54
CA LEU A 231 -10.84 -19.04 -20.17
C LEU A 231 -12.28 -19.58 -20.14
N THR A 232 -13.16 -18.92 -20.89
CA THR A 232 -14.50 -19.39 -21.20
C THR A 232 -14.43 -20.78 -21.83
N GLY A 233 -13.65 -20.97 -22.91
CA GLY A 233 -13.47 -22.29 -23.53
C GLY A 233 -12.82 -23.34 -22.63
N THR A 234 -11.90 -22.96 -21.75
CA THR A 234 -11.18 -23.84 -20.81
C THR A 234 -12.12 -24.32 -19.70
N ILE A 235 -12.86 -23.41 -19.04
CA ILE A 235 -13.90 -23.75 -18.05
C ILE A 235 -14.99 -24.63 -18.71
N LEU A 236 -15.38 -24.32 -19.96
CA LEU A 236 -16.36 -25.10 -20.72
C LEU A 236 -15.82 -26.49 -21.14
N ASN A 237 -14.53 -26.59 -21.50
CA ASN A 237 -13.87 -27.83 -21.93
C ASN A 237 -13.58 -28.78 -20.74
N MET A 238 -13.39 -28.25 -19.53
CA MET A 238 -13.18 -29.04 -18.31
C MET A 238 -14.34 -29.99 -17.97
N ALA A 239 -15.55 -29.76 -18.52
CA ALA A 239 -16.74 -30.51 -18.18
C ALA A 239 -17.52 -31.06 -19.39
N SER A 240 -16.90 -31.10 -20.58
CA SER A 240 -17.57 -31.60 -21.78
C SER A 240 -17.63 -33.13 -21.84
N ILE A 241 -18.69 -33.71 -21.27
CA ILE A 241 -19.33 -34.93 -21.78
C ILE A 241 -20.79 -34.59 -22.06
N GLY A 242 -21.23 -34.71 -23.32
CA GLY A 242 -22.67 -34.74 -23.67
C GLY A 242 -23.37 -33.42 -23.97
N SER A 243 -22.71 -32.45 -24.61
CA SER A 243 -23.31 -31.14 -24.99
C SER A 243 -23.94 -30.38 -23.82
N PRO A 244 -23.20 -30.11 -22.74
CA PRO A 244 -23.71 -29.34 -21.62
C PRO A 244 -24.07 -27.90 -22.03
N THR A 245 -25.25 -27.43 -21.63
CA THR A 245 -25.55 -26.00 -21.53
C THR A 245 -24.92 -25.48 -20.24
N PHE A 246 -23.83 -24.73 -20.35
CA PHE A 246 -23.24 -24.06 -19.19
C PHE A 246 -23.95 -22.74 -18.91
N ASP A 247 -24.06 -22.43 -17.61
CA ASP A 247 -24.36 -21.08 -17.17
C ASP A 247 -23.13 -20.20 -17.45
N THR A 248 -23.27 -19.20 -18.34
CA THR A 248 -22.18 -18.28 -18.65
C THR A 248 -21.79 -17.42 -17.45
N ALA A 249 -22.63 -17.37 -16.39
CA ALA A 249 -22.36 -16.60 -15.19
C ALA A 249 -21.03 -16.94 -14.51
N LEU A 250 -20.57 -18.21 -14.57
CA LEU A 250 -19.28 -18.58 -14.00
C LEU A 250 -18.11 -17.99 -14.81
N ALA A 251 -18.18 -18.07 -16.14
CA ALA A 251 -17.18 -17.49 -17.03
C ALA A 251 -17.20 -15.95 -16.97
N ASP A 252 -18.39 -15.34 -16.95
CA ASP A 252 -18.57 -13.90 -16.80
C ASP A 252 -18.01 -13.40 -15.47
N SER A 253 -18.21 -14.15 -14.38
CA SER A 253 -17.64 -13.84 -13.06
C SER A 253 -16.12 -13.95 -13.05
N ALA A 254 -15.56 -15.00 -13.67
CA ALA A 254 -14.12 -15.17 -13.81
C ALA A 254 -13.50 -14.02 -14.63
N TYR A 255 -14.10 -13.68 -15.77
CA TYR A 255 -13.66 -12.62 -16.66
C TYR A 255 -13.68 -11.24 -15.96
N LYS A 256 -14.74 -10.94 -15.21
CA LYS A 256 -14.84 -9.73 -14.40
C LYS A 256 -13.75 -9.66 -13.34
N LYS A 257 -13.50 -10.74 -12.60
CA LYS A 257 -12.46 -10.78 -11.56
C LYS A 257 -11.06 -10.62 -12.14
N LEU A 258 -10.77 -11.25 -13.28
CA LEU A 258 -9.50 -11.06 -13.99
C LEU A 258 -9.34 -9.63 -14.51
N ASN A 259 -10.39 -9.05 -15.10
CA ASN A 259 -10.39 -7.65 -15.49
C ASN A 259 -10.08 -6.73 -14.31
N LYS A 260 -10.77 -6.95 -13.20
CA LYS A 260 -10.55 -6.26 -11.92
C LYS A 260 -9.07 -6.32 -11.51
N LEU A 261 -8.49 -7.53 -11.49
CA LEU A 261 -7.10 -7.78 -11.10
C LEU A 261 -6.11 -7.07 -12.04
N GLY A 262 -6.29 -7.19 -13.35
CA GLY A 262 -5.38 -6.60 -14.33
C GLY A 262 -5.40 -5.07 -14.32
N LYS A 263 -6.58 -4.46 -14.16
CA LYS A 263 -6.72 -3.00 -14.02
C LYS A 263 -5.91 -2.49 -12.82
N VAL A 264 -6.06 -3.12 -11.65
CA VAL A 264 -5.29 -2.70 -10.45
C VAL A 264 -3.81 -2.93 -10.64
N ALA A 265 -3.42 -4.11 -11.15
CA ALA A 265 -2.01 -4.45 -11.32
C ALA A 265 -1.30 -3.45 -12.23
N ALA A 266 -1.91 -3.14 -13.38
CA ALA A 266 -1.42 -2.12 -14.31
C ALA A 266 -1.26 -0.77 -13.60
N ALA A 267 -2.25 -0.40 -12.83
CA ALA A 267 -2.30 0.94 -12.30
C ALA A 267 -1.40 1.11 -11.05
N VAL A 268 -1.19 0.07 -10.24
CA VAL A 268 -0.18 0.01 -9.17
C VAL A 268 1.22 0.11 -9.76
N LYS A 269 1.45 -0.60 -10.88
CA LYS A 269 2.71 -0.49 -11.63
C LYS A 269 2.95 0.95 -12.07
N ILE A 270 1.98 1.62 -12.68
CA ILE A 270 2.14 3.01 -13.09
C ILE A 270 2.35 3.96 -11.90
N GLY A 271 1.62 3.77 -10.80
CA GLY A 271 1.83 4.52 -9.56
C GLY A 271 3.27 4.42 -9.05
N SER A 272 3.83 3.19 -9.03
CA SER A 272 5.22 2.96 -8.63
C SER A 272 6.25 3.66 -9.54
N VAL A 273 5.99 3.69 -10.85
CA VAL A 273 6.86 4.38 -11.82
C VAL A 273 6.84 5.89 -11.60
N MET A 274 5.68 6.46 -11.25
CA MET A 274 5.55 7.89 -10.99
C MET A 274 6.28 8.33 -9.72
N LEU A 275 6.30 7.50 -8.69
CA LEU A 275 7.05 7.76 -7.47
C LEU A 275 8.56 7.52 -7.62
N ASN A 276 9.00 6.88 -8.71
CA ASN A 276 10.41 6.63 -8.91
C ASN A 276 11.16 7.94 -9.21
N THR A 277 12.15 8.24 -8.36
CA THR A 277 13.02 9.42 -8.48
C THR A 277 13.94 9.41 -9.71
N GLU A 278 14.10 8.26 -10.38
CA GLU A 278 14.93 8.10 -11.58
C GLU A 278 14.14 8.19 -12.90
N LYS A 279 12.86 8.59 -12.86
CA LYS A 279 12.02 8.72 -14.06
C LYS A 279 12.60 9.69 -15.09
N THR A 280 12.50 9.37 -16.39
CA THR A 280 12.93 10.29 -17.45
C THR A 280 11.84 11.32 -17.77
N ASP A 281 12.22 12.49 -18.30
CA ASP A 281 11.27 13.54 -18.70
C ASP A 281 10.25 13.06 -19.76
N ALA A 282 10.65 12.10 -20.61
CA ALA A 282 9.79 11.51 -21.63
C ALA A 282 8.76 10.54 -21.04
N ASP A 283 9.18 9.70 -20.09
CA ASP A 283 8.28 8.83 -19.32
C ASP A 283 7.27 9.68 -18.56
N THR A 284 7.77 10.73 -17.92
CA THR A 284 6.98 11.73 -17.20
C THR A 284 5.94 12.37 -18.14
N LEU A 285 6.33 12.94 -19.28
CA LEU A 285 5.38 13.64 -20.16
C LEU A 285 4.31 12.73 -20.80
N GLY A 286 4.63 11.47 -21.07
CA GLY A 286 3.67 10.48 -21.58
C GLY A 286 2.67 10.04 -20.49
N LEU A 287 3.18 9.74 -19.30
CA LEU A 287 2.41 9.32 -18.13
C LEU A 287 1.47 10.44 -17.64
N TYR A 288 1.93 11.70 -17.65
CA TYR A 288 1.16 12.89 -17.23
C TYR A 288 0.08 13.34 -18.23
N LYS A 289 0.12 12.89 -19.49
CA LYS A 289 -0.99 13.10 -20.42
C LYS A 289 -2.10 12.07 -20.24
N ASP A 290 -1.73 10.92 -19.68
CA ASP A 290 -2.61 9.78 -19.44
C ASP A 290 -3.05 9.70 -17.96
N THR A 291 -2.70 10.67 -17.09
CA THR A 291 -3.11 10.74 -15.67
C THR A 291 -4.62 10.84 -15.48
N ALA A 292 -5.32 11.58 -16.35
CA ALA A 292 -6.78 11.57 -16.38
C ALA A 292 -7.35 10.18 -16.71
N MET A 293 -6.58 9.34 -17.41
CA MET A 293 -6.97 7.97 -17.74
C MET A 293 -6.83 7.04 -16.53
N LEU A 294 -5.80 7.22 -15.70
CA LEU A 294 -5.63 6.51 -14.44
C LEU A 294 -6.71 6.86 -13.41
N ALA A 295 -7.03 8.15 -13.24
CA ALA A 295 -8.11 8.56 -12.33
C ALA A 295 -9.46 7.92 -12.71
N LEU A 296 -9.73 7.77 -14.01
CA LEU A 296 -10.91 7.06 -14.52
C LEU A 296 -10.83 5.55 -14.30
N SER A 297 -9.66 4.90 -14.44
CA SER A 297 -9.47 3.46 -14.22
C SER A 297 -9.72 2.97 -12.80
N TYR A 298 -9.57 3.87 -11.83
CA TYR A 298 -9.70 3.54 -10.43
C TYR A 298 -11.03 3.95 -9.80
N ALA A 299 -11.88 4.67 -10.53
CA ALA A 299 -13.19 5.12 -10.05
C ALA A 299 -14.21 3.97 -9.88
N GLU A 300 -13.90 2.73 -10.32
CA GLU A 300 -14.76 1.55 -10.16
C GLU A 300 -14.97 1.11 -8.71
N SER A 301 -14.05 1.46 -7.81
CA SER A 301 -14.14 1.11 -6.39
C SER A 301 -13.68 2.29 -5.54
N ALA A 302 -14.39 2.56 -4.45
CA ALA A 302 -14.02 3.60 -3.50
C ALA A 302 -12.59 3.38 -3.00
N ALA A 303 -12.21 2.17 -2.58
CA ALA A 303 -10.86 1.89 -2.08
C ALA A 303 -9.74 2.21 -3.10
N TRP A 304 -10.02 2.08 -4.40
CA TRP A 304 -9.01 2.16 -5.45
C TRP A 304 -8.83 3.57 -5.97
N GLY A 305 -9.94 4.30 -6.12
CA GLY A 305 -9.92 5.72 -6.47
C GLY A 305 -9.12 6.55 -5.48
N LEU A 306 -9.09 6.15 -4.19
CA LEU A 306 -8.40 6.84 -3.10
C LEU A 306 -6.88 6.67 -3.16
N ALA A 307 -6.42 5.44 -3.34
CA ALA A 307 -5.01 5.13 -3.43
C ALA A 307 -4.39 5.77 -4.69
N ALA A 308 -5.15 5.79 -5.78
CA ALA A 308 -4.79 6.45 -7.03
C ALA A 308 -4.75 7.97 -6.90
N SER A 309 -5.84 8.60 -6.45
CA SER A 309 -5.95 10.06 -6.37
C SER A 309 -4.80 10.65 -5.54
N GLY A 310 -4.50 10.05 -4.39
CA GLY A 310 -3.40 10.45 -3.51
C GLY A 310 -2.04 10.53 -4.24
N LEU A 311 -1.70 9.51 -5.04
CA LEU A 311 -0.44 9.48 -5.79
C LEU A 311 -0.30 10.65 -6.77
N PHE A 312 -1.39 10.98 -7.47
CA PHE A 312 -1.39 12.04 -8.49
C PHE A 312 -1.44 13.45 -7.91
N ILE A 313 -2.30 13.67 -6.91
CA ILE A 313 -2.46 14.97 -6.26
C ILE A 313 -1.10 15.43 -5.77
N PHE A 314 -0.36 14.58 -5.07
CA PHE A 314 0.87 15.02 -4.46
C PHE A 314 1.99 15.24 -5.49
N ASP A 315 2.15 14.45 -6.56
CA ASP A 315 3.18 14.73 -7.60
C ASP A 315 2.90 16.05 -8.37
N TYR A 316 1.64 16.30 -8.79
CA TYR A 316 1.25 17.48 -9.56
C TYR A 316 1.09 18.76 -8.72
N THR A 317 0.55 18.63 -7.51
CA THR A 317 0.31 19.74 -6.58
C THR A 317 1.63 20.20 -5.97
N ILE A 318 2.55 19.29 -5.62
CA ILE A 318 3.91 19.66 -5.19
C ILE A 318 4.63 20.46 -6.27
N SER A 319 4.64 19.99 -7.52
CA SER A 319 5.39 20.64 -8.60
C SER A 319 4.89 22.07 -8.87
N ASN A 320 3.58 22.26 -8.97
CA ASN A 320 2.99 23.58 -9.21
C ASN A 320 3.05 24.51 -8.00
N LEU A 321 2.92 23.98 -6.78
CA LEU A 321 2.95 24.79 -5.55
C LEU A 321 4.39 25.17 -5.16
N PHE A 322 5.37 24.31 -5.42
CA PHE A 322 6.79 24.63 -5.25
C PHE A 322 7.24 25.72 -6.23
N GLU A 323 6.84 25.64 -7.50
CA GLU A 323 7.08 26.70 -8.48
C GLU A 323 6.46 28.04 -8.05
N GLN A 324 5.25 28.02 -7.51
CA GLN A 324 4.58 29.22 -6.97
C GLN A 324 5.23 29.74 -5.69
N GLY A 325 5.70 28.86 -4.80
CA GLY A 325 6.39 29.21 -3.56
C GLY A 325 7.76 29.84 -3.79
N LEU A 326 8.54 29.33 -4.75
CA LEU A 326 9.82 29.92 -5.16
C LEU A 326 9.68 31.29 -5.85
N ALA A 327 8.56 31.52 -6.54
CA ALA A 327 8.28 32.79 -7.23
C ALA A 327 7.87 33.92 -6.26
N MET A 328 7.32 33.58 -5.08
CA MET A 328 7.01 34.55 -4.04
C MET A 328 8.26 34.84 -3.20
N LYS A 329 8.73 36.09 -3.21
CA LYS A 329 9.82 36.51 -2.32
C LYS A 329 9.35 36.38 -0.87
N MET A 330 10.07 35.56 -0.11
CA MET A 330 9.94 35.40 1.34
C MET A 330 10.41 36.67 2.07
N ASP A 331 9.63 37.75 1.95
CA ASP A 331 9.78 38.90 2.84
C ASP A 331 9.34 38.47 4.25
N LYS A 332 10.02 38.99 5.29
CA LYS A 332 9.86 38.57 6.69
C LYS A 332 8.38 38.41 7.07
N ILE A 333 7.94 37.16 7.22
CA ILE A 333 6.63 36.84 7.80
C ILE A 333 6.63 37.40 9.23
N ASN A 334 5.51 38.03 9.62
CA ASN A 334 5.39 38.57 10.96
C ASN A 334 5.57 37.44 12.00
N GLU A 335 6.45 37.64 12.99
CA GLU A 335 6.84 36.60 13.95
C GLU A 335 5.65 36.06 14.76
N VAL A 336 4.69 36.94 15.13
CA VAL A 336 3.46 36.54 15.84
C VAL A 336 2.60 35.64 14.97
N TYR A 337 2.47 35.98 13.69
CA TYR A 337 1.68 35.21 12.74
C TYR A 337 2.32 33.84 12.45
N ALA A 338 3.65 33.76 12.32
CA ALA A 338 4.36 32.48 12.19
C ALA A 338 4.20 31.64 13.47
N PHE A 339 4.43 32.23 14.65
CA PHE A 339 4.25 31.55 15.94
C PHE A 339 2.84 31.00 16.12
N PHE A 340 1.81 31.77 15.75
CA PHE A 340 0.42 31.30 15.81
C PHE A 340 0.18 30.02 15.01
N ASN A 341 0.72 29.97 13.80
CA ASN A 341 0.47 28.86 12.89
C ASN A 341 1.36 27.64 13.15
N ASP A 342 2.54 27.85 13.74
CA ASP A 342 3.60 26.84 13.84
C ASP A 342 3.82 26.30 15.26
N GLU A 343 3.50 27.07 16.29
CA GLU A 343 3.88 26.78 17.67
C GLU A 343 2.72 26.98 18.68
N TYR A 344 1.73 27.82 18.38
CA TYR A 344 0.72 28.22 19.36
C TYR A 344 -0.28 27.10 19.69
N VAL A 345 -0.47 26.87 20.98
CA VAL A 345 -1.45 25.92 21.52
C VAL A 345 -2.27 26.63 22.61
N SER A 346 -3.58 26.65 22.42
CA SER A 346 -4.60 27.14 23.34
C SER A 346 -5.60 26.02 23.60
N LYS A 347 -5.48 25.38 24.76
CA LYS A 347 -6.41 24.37 25.29
C LYS A 347 -7.24 24.99 26.41
N ASP A 348 -8.53 24.65 26.47
CA ASP A 348 -9.45 25.00 27.56
C ASP A 348 -9.76 26.50 27.72
N ARG A 349 -9.68 27.27 26.63
CA ARG A 349 -9.89 28.72 26.65
C ARG A 349 -11.30 29.09 26.18
N GLN A 350 -12.06 29.78 27.04
CA GLN A 350 -13.35 30.33 26.67
C GLN A 350 -13.20 31.36 25.54
N GLY A 351 -13.78 31.07 24.37
CA GLY A 351 -13.90 31.99 23.24
C GLY A 351 -13.11 31.59 21.99
N PHE A 352 -11.93 30.97 22.15
CA PHE A 352 -11.11 30.50 21.03
C PHE A 352 -10.10 29.43 21.45
N GLU A 353 -10.19 28.26 20.84
CA GLU A 353 -9.23 27.15 20.98
C GLU A 353 -8.50 26.92 19.67
N TRP A 354 -7.20 26.66 19.76
CA TRP A 354 -6.33 26.45 18.60
C TRP A 354 -5.15 25.59 18.97
N THR A 355 -4.80 24.65 18.13
CA THR A 355 -3.57 23.89 18.25
C THR A 355 -2.90 23.96 16.88
N ALA A 356 -1.73 24.60 16.85
CA ALA A 356 -0.88 24.58 15.67
C ALA A 356 -0.58 23.14 15.27
N ARG A 357 -0.76 22.82 13.99
CA ARG A 357 -0.56 21.48 13.45
C ARG A 357 0.92 21.17 13.32
N SER A 358 1.31 20.03 13.88
CA SER A 358 2.58 19.39 13.57
C SER A 358 2.59 18.87 12.12
N LEU A 359 3.77 18.46 11.63
CA LEU A 359 3.85 17.81 10.32
C LEU A 359 3.08 16.47 10.29
N LYS A 360 2.99 15.76 11.43
CA LYS A 360 2.18 14.54 11.58
C LYS A 360 0.68 14.85 11.44
N ASP A 361 0.21 15.93 12.07
CA ASP A 361 -1.19 16.37 11.92
C ASP A 361 -1.50 16.76 10.46
N TRP A 362 -0.57 17.47 9.82
CA TRP A 362 -0.71 17.80 8.39
C TRP A 362 -0.72 16.57 7.50
N ARG A 363 0.12 15.56 7.78
CA ARG A 363 0.10 14.28 7.07
C ARG A 363 -1.28 13.66 7.12
N GLN A 364 -1.87 13.58 8.31
CA GLN A 364 -3.20 12.99 8.47
C GLN A 364 -4.27 13.80 7.71
N VAL A 365 -4.25 15.12 7.80
CA VAL A 365 -5.17 15.98 7.03
C VAL A 365 -5.06 15.75 5.53
N LEU A 366 -3.84 15.59 5.02
CA LEU A 366 -3.60 15.33 3.59
C LEU A 366 -4.06 13.92 3.18
N ILE A 367 -3.88 12.92 4.04
CA ILE A 367 -4.46 11.57 3.86
C ILE A 367 -5.99 11.67 3.82
N ASP A 368 -6.61 12.30 4.82
CA ASP A 368 -8.06 12.43 4.93
C ASP A 368 -8.65 13.15 3.71
N ILE A 369 -7.98 14.18 3.19
CA ILE A 369 -8.42 14.89 1.98
C ILE A 369 -8.31 13.98 0.76
N ALA A 370 -7.19 13.29 0.56
CA ALA A 370 -7.05 12.34 -0.54
C ALA A 370 -8.10 11.22 -0.44
N GLU A 371 -8.44 10.80 0.79
CA GLU A 371 -9.44 9.78 1.06
C GLU A 371 -10.91 10.27 0.96
N ALA A 372 -11.14 11.57 1.08
CA ALA A 372 -12.47 12.12 0.85
C ALA A 372 -12.74 12.39 -0.65
N ASN A 373 -11.68 12.47 -1.46
CA ASN A 373 -11.74 13.00 -2.82
C ASN A 373 -11.05 12.03 -3.81
N PRO A 374 -11.78 11.08 -4.40
CA PRO A 374 -11.23 10.05 -5.29
C PRO A 374 -10.85 10.59 -6.68
N ASN A 375 -11.08 11.87 -6.97
CA ASN A 375 -10.64 12.52 -8.20
C ASN A 375 -9.61 13.62 -7.90
N GLU A 376 -8.64 13.76 -8.80
CA GLU A 376 -7.50 14.67 -8.63
C GLU A 376 -7.94 16.13 -8.45
N ALA A 377 -8.92 16.59 -9.24
CA ALA A 377 -9.32 18.00 -9.25
C ALA A 377 -9.97 18.43 -7.93
N ASP A 378 -10.90 17.65 -7.42
CA ASP A 378 -11.59 17.95 -6.16
C ASP A 378 -10.64 17.83 -4.97
N ALA A 379 -9.76 16.83 -4.99
CA ALA A 379 -8.80 16.63 -3.92
C ALA A 379 -7.74 17.75 -3.88
N LYS A 380 -7.24 18.17 -5.04
CA LYS A 380 -6.37 19.36 -5.15
C LYS A 380 -7.07 20.61 -4.62
N ALA A 381 -8.32 20.83 -5.03
CA ALA A 381 -9.12 21.97 -4.56
C ALA A 381 -9.29 21.93 -3.04
N ALA A 382 -9.55 20.76 -2.46
CA ALA A 382 -9.69 20.56 -1.03
C ALA A 382 -8.36 20.82 -0.27
N VAL A 383 -7.20 20.40 -0.81
CA VAL A 383 -5.88 20.73 -0.23
C VAL A 383 -5.65 22.24 -0.25
N GLU A 384 -5.90 22.90 -1.38
CA GLU A 384 -5.73 24.35 -1.52
C GLU A 384 -6.68 25.12 -0.59
N GLU A 385 -7.94 24.69 -0.48
CA GLU A 385 -8.93 25.26 0.43
C GLU A 385 -8.53 25.10 1.89
N GLU A 386 -8.05 23.92 2.29
CA GLU A 386 -7.66 23.66 3.67
C GLU A 386 -6.44 24.49 4.09
N ILE A 387 -5.46 24.63 3.21
CA ILE A 387 -4.28 25.46 3.44
C ILE A 387 -4.67 26.94 3.49
N GLU A 388 -5.56 27.39 2.61
CA GLU A 388 -6.10 28.75 2.61
C GLU A 388 -6.86 29.05 3.91
N ARG A 389 -7.73 28.12 4.33
CA ARG A 389 -8.49 28.20 5.59
C ARG A 389 -7.55 28.29 6.78
N TYR A 390 -6.57 27.39 6.87
CA TYR A 390 -5.61 27.36 7.97
C TYR A 390 -4.81 28.67 8.08
N ALA A 391 -4.27 29.15 6.96
CA ALA A 391 -3.50 30.40 6.92
C ALA A 391 -4.34 31.64 7.32
N ARG A 392 -5.66 31.59 7.14
CA ARG A 392 -6.54 32.72 7.46
C ARG A 392 -6.94 32.85 8.92
N VAL A 393 -6.89 31.77 9.71
CA VAL A 393 -7.51 31.73 11.05
C VAL A 393 -7.02 32.87 11.95
N PHE A 394 -5.72 33.14 11.98
CA PHE A 394 -5.15 34.23 12.77
C PHE A 394 -5.85 35.58 12.51
N TRP A 395 -6.14 35.88 11.25
CA TRP A 395 -6.73 37.16 10.84
C TRP A 395 -8.23 37.25 11.11
N THR A 396 -8.85 36.17 11.57
CA THR A 396 -10.25 36.14 12.02
C THR A 396 -10.40 36.34 13.53
N LEU A 397 -9.28 36.37 14.26
CA LEU A 397 -9.26 36.57 15.70
C LEU A 397 -9.71 37.98 16.09
N THR A 398 -10.31 38.10 17.28
CA THR A 398 -10.53 39.41 17.88
C THR A 398 -9.19 40.02 18.28
N SER A 399 -9.12 41.36 18.39
CA SER A 399 -7.90 42.03 18.85
C SER A 399 -7.43 41.50 20.22
N GLY A 400 -8.36 41.20 21.12
CA GLY A 400 -8.03 40.63 22.43
C GLY A 400 -7.47 39.20 22.37
N ASP A 401 -7.88 38.40 21.38
CA ASP A 401 -7.31 37.06 21.19
C ASP A 401 -5.91 37.13 20.57
N MET A 402 -5.71 38.02 19.60
CA MET A 402 -4.39 38.28 19.04
C MET A 402 -3.40 38.76 20.12
N ASP A 403 -3.83 39.67 21.01
CA ASP A 403 -3.00 40.17 22.12
C ASP A 403 -2.53 39.06 23.06
N VAL A 404 -3.36 38.02 23.24
CA VAL A 404 -2.94 36.85 24.03
C VAL A 404 -1.94 36.00 23.29
N VAL A 405 -2.07 35.82 21.97
CA VAL A 405 -1.05 35.12 21.16
C VAL A 405 0.31 35.82 21.29
N VAL A 406 0.32 37.16 21.21
CA VAL A 406 1.52 37.96 21.47
C VAL A 406 2.07 37.69 22.86
N SER A 407 1.22 37.78 23.88
CA SER A 407 1.64 37.59 25.27
C SER A 407 2.24 36.20 25.52
N GLU A 408 1.70 35.14 24.89
CA GLU A 408 2.27 33.80 24.98
C GLU A 408 3.60 33.67 24.22
N MET A 409 3.73 34.32 23.06
CA MET A 409 5.00 34.36 22.33
C MET A 409 6.10 35.10 23.09
N GLU A 410 5.76 36.20 23.77
CA GLU A 410 6.71 36.95 24.58
C GLU A 410 7.19 36.11 25.79
N LYS A 411 6.33 35.26 26.36
CA LYS A 411 6.71 34.30 27.41
C LYS A 411 7.63 33.19 26.88
N SER A 412 7.49 32.80 25.61
CA SER A 412 8.23 31.67 25.01
C SER A 412 9.61 32.02 24.44
N SER A 413 10.10 33.26 24.62
CA SER A 413 11.49 33.73 24.40
C SER A 413 11.81 34.47 23.09
N LYS A 414 10.88 35.17 22.43
CA LYS A 414 11.18 36.00 21.22
C LYS A 414 10.79 37.48 21.36
N GLY A 415 11.60 38.26 22.08
CA GLY A 415 11.59 39.74 22.02
C GLY A 415 10.24 40.41 22.34
N SER A 416 10.13 41.72 22.11
CA SER A 416 8.83 42.41 22.09
C SER A 416 8.23 42.24 20.71
N ALA A 417 7.02 41.70 20.63
CA ALA A 417 6.37 41.51 19.35
C ALA A 417 5.05 42.27 19.31
N THR A 418 4.77 42.89 18.17
CA THR A 418 3.54 43.64 17.97
C THR A 418 2.79 43.08 16.78
N ILE A 419 1.49 42.87 16.93
CA ILE A 419 0.62 42.59 15.79
C ILE A 419 0.65 43.85 14.91
N PRO A 420 0.96 43.73 13.61
CA PRO A 420 0.92 44.86 12.72
C PRO A 420 -0.54 45.28 12.54
N ASN A 421 -0.82 46.59 12.58
CA ASN A 421 -2.07 47.14 12.04
C ASN A 421 -2.01 47.02 10.52
N ALA A 422 -2.26 45.81 10.02
CA ALA A 422 -2.13 45.45 8.61
C ALA A 422 -3.41 45.83 7.85
N THR A 423 -3.24 46.46 6.70
CA THR A 423 -4.29 46.64 5.70
C THR A 423 -4.69 45.30 5.09
N GLU A 424 -5.86 45.24 4.45
CA GLU A 424 -6.33 44.03 3.76
C GLU A 424 -5.32 43.52 2.70
N ALA A 425 -4.64 44.45 2.01
CA ALA A 425 -3.60 44.12 1.04
C ALA A 425 -2.37 43.48 1.70
N GLU A 426 -1.96 43.98 2.87
CA GLU A 426 -0.84 43.42 3.64
C GLU A 426 -1.20 42.06 4.25
N ILE A 427 -2.43 41.88 4.75
CA ILE A 427 -2.93 40.59 5.22
C ILE A 427 -2.88 39.56 4.09
N LYS A 428 -3.34 39.93 2.89
CA LYS A 428 -3.29 39.04 1.72
C LYS A 428 -1.84 38.67 1.34
N ALA A 429 -0.91 39.60 1.43
CA ALA A 429 0.51 39.33 1.19
C ALA A 429 1.11 38.40 2.25
N LEU A 430 0.78 38.60 3.54
CA LEU A 430 1.24 37.76 4.64
C LEU A 430 0.70 36.32 4.54
N ILE A 431 -0.59 36.15 4.20
CA ILE A 431 -1.18 34.84 3.93
C ILE A 431 -0.45 34.16 2.76
N GLY A 432 -0.23 34.88 1.66
CA GLY A 432 0.50 34.34 0.50
C GLY A 432 1.91 33.86 0.85
N GLY A 433 2.66 34.67 1.62
CA GLY A 433 4.00 34.32 2.10
C GLY A 433 4.01 33.12 3.04
N TYR A 434 3.08 33.06 3.99
CA TYR A 434 2.97 31.91 4.90
C TYR A 434 2.59 30.62 4.15
N LYS A 435 1.66 30.69 3.19
CA LYS A 435 1.33 29.54 2.33
C LYS A 435 2.57 29.02 1.61
N ALA A 436 3.40 29.90 1.03
CA ALA A 436 4.65 29.52 0.38
C ALA A 436 5.59 28.77 1.33
N GLN A 437 5.78 29.27 2.57
CA GLN A 437 6.57 28.60 3.60
C GLN A 437 5.98 27.23 3.99
N LEU A 438 4.66 27.17 4.14
CA LEU A 438 3.97 25.95 4.52
C LEU A 438 4.12 24.89 3.41
N TYR A 439 4.02 25.26 2.13
CA TYR A 439 4.27 24.33 1.03
C TYR A 439 5.68 23.74 1.05
N GLU A 440 6.70 24.55 1.33
CA GLU A 440 8.08 24.05 1.47
C GLU A 440 8.20 23.06 2.63
N ARG A 441 7.58 23.36 3.78
CA ARG A 441 7.57 22.48 4.96
C ARG A 441 6.79 21.19 4.75
N LEU A 442 5.73 21.23 3.94
CA LEU A 442 4.89 20.08 3.64
C LEU A 442 5.49 19.19 2.54
N TYR A 443 6.55 19.61 1.83
CA TYR A 443 7.19 18.80 0.81
C TYR A 443 7.58 17.38 1.26
N PRO A 444 8.28 17.16 2.40
CA PRO A 444 8.54 15.80 2.90
C PRO A 444 7.25 15.08 3.33
N VAL A 445 6.25 15.81 3.85
CA VAL A 445 4.96 15.22 4.24
C VAL A 445 4.25 14.65 3.03
N THR A 446 4.20 15.39 1.92
CA THR A 446 3.52 14.95 0.71
C THR A 446 4.20 13.74 0.07
N GLN A 447 5.53 13.62 0.16
CA GLN A 447 6.23 12.39 -0.23
C GLN A 447 5.81 11.19 0.63
N SER A 448 5.72 11.37 1.96
CA SER A 448 5.23 10.32 2.86
C SER A 448 3.79 9.91 2.54
N VAL A 449 2.89 10.88 2.27
CA VAL A 449 1.51 10.57 1.88
C VAL A 449 1.47 9.83 0.55
N SER A 450 2.27 10.22 -0.44
CA SER A 450 2.39 9.48 -1.71
C SER A 450 2.79 8.03 -1.48
N THR A 451 3.82 7.77 -0.67
CA THR A 451 4.24 6.41 -0.34
C THR A 451 3.13 5.63 0.36
N TYR A 452 2.44 6.24 1.34
CA TYR A 452 1.30 5.63 2.01
C TYR A 452 0.20 5.23 1.02
N MET A 453 -0.16 6.12 0.10
CA MET A 453 -1.18 5.88 -0.92
C MET A 453 -0.77 4.79 -1.91
N GLN A 454 0.53 4.70 -2.25
CA GLN A 454 1.06 3.58 -3.04
C GLN A 454 0.87 2.25 -2.31
N ARG A 455 1.20 2.19 -1.02
CA ARG A 455 1.02 0.96 -0.23
C ARG A 455 -0.44 0.56 -0.08
N LYS A 456 -1.36 1.52 0.02
CA LYS A 456 -2.80 1.23 -0.08
C LYS A 456 -3.20 0.67 -1.44
N ALA A 457 -2.62 1.16 -2.53
CA ALA A 457 -2.88 0.62 -3.87
C ALA A 457 -2.39 -0.82 -3.99
N GLU A 458 -1.23 -1.12 -3.41
CA GLU A 458 -0.66 -2.47 -3.37
C GLU A 458 -1.48 -3.43 -2.47
N ALA A 459 -2.03 -2.96 -1.36
CA ALA A 459 -2.96 -3.72 -0.55
C ALA A 459 -4.25 -4.04 -1.33
N ALA A 460 -4.79 -3.08 -2.08
CA ALA A 460 -5.93 -3.30 -2.96
C ALA A 460 -5.64 -4.31 -4.10
N TYR A 461 -4.39 -4.35 -4.59
CA TYR A 461 -3.93 -5.37 -5.53
C TYR A 461 -3.92 -6.76 -4.90
N LEU A 462 -3.41 -6.87 -3.68
CA LEU A 462 -3.45 -8.11 -2.90
C LEU A 462 -4.89 -8.60 -2.68
N ASP A 463 -5.82 -7.70 -2.35
CA ASP A 463 -7.24 -8.02 -2.21
C ASP A 463 -7.83 -8.56 -3.51
N ALA A 464 -7.50 -7.94 -4.65
CA ALA A 464 -7.94 -8.43 -5.97
C ALA A 464 -7.37 -9.83 -6.29
N LEU A 465 -6.11 -10.10 -5.92
CA LEU A 465 -5.51 -11.43 -6.03
C LEU A 465 -6.23 -12.44 -5.13
N ASN A 466 -6.57 -12.06 -3.90
CA ASN A 466 -7.33 -12.89 -2.96
C ASN A 466 -8.72 -13.23 -3.50
N GLU A 467 -9.43 -12.26 -4.08
CA GLU A 467 -10.74 -12.50 -4.70
C GLU A 467 -10.69 -13.49 -5.87
N VAL A 468 -9.61 -13.46 -6.64
CA VAL A 468 -9.35 -14.41 -7.74
C VAL A 468 -8.98 -15.78 -7.17
N LYS A 469 -8.13 -15.83 -6.15
CA LYS A 469 -7.76 -17.05 -5.42
C LYS A 469 -8.99 -17.75 -4.84
N GLU A 470 -9.84 -17.04 -4.14
CA GLU A 470 -11.08 -17.57 -3.57
C GLU A 470 -11.99 -18.14 -4.66
N PHE A 471 -12.13 -17.41 -5.76
CA PHE A 471 -12.93 -17.86 -6.90
C PHE A 471 -12.37 -19.16 -7.51
N PHE A 472 -11.07 -19.27 -7.75
CA PHE A 472 -10.51 -20.49 -8.33
C PHE A 472 -10.36 -21.66 -7.35
N ASN A 473 -10.30 -21.38 -6.05
CA ASN A 473 -10.29 -22.40 -5.00
C ASN A 473 -11.69 -22.86 -4.58
N GLN A 474 -12.76 -22.35 -5.20
CA GLN A 474 -14.12 -22.73 -4.87
C GLN A 474 -14.44 -24.18 -5.27
N ASN A 475 -15.31 -24.83 -4.52
CA ASN A 475 -15.82 -26.15 -4.90
C ASN A 475 -16.87 -26.00 -6.00
N ILE A 476 -16.58 -26.54 -7.19
CA ILE A 476 -17.54 -26.59 -8.29
C ILE A 476 -18.28 -27.93 -8.25
N THR A 477 -19.60 -27.89 -8.11
CA THR A 477 -20.44 -29.09 -8.18
C THR A 477 -20.99 -29.26 -9.59
N PHE A 478 -20.68 -30.39 -10.23
CA PHE A 478 -21.26 -30.76 -11.52
C PHE A 478 -22.47 -31.65 -11.30
N ASN A 479 -23.63 -31.23 -11.81
CA ASN A 479 -24.84 -32.05 -11.84
C ASN A 479 -24.98 -32.68 -13.22
N ILE A 480 -24.91 -34.01 -13.29
CA ILE A 480 -25.17 -34.76 -14.51
C ILE A 480 -26.64 -35.17 -14.51
N VAL A 481 -27.39 -34.67 -15.49
CA VAL A 481 -28.80 -35.03 -15.69
C VAL A 481 -28.91 -35.89 -16.94
N GLU A 482 -29.53 -37.06 -16.82
CA GLU A 482 -29.83 -37.94 -17.93
C GLU A 482 -31.33 -38.15 -18.03
N ASP A 483 -31.88 -37.99 -19.24
CA ASP A 483 -33.26 -38.38 -19.54
C ASP A 483 -33.26 -39.88 -19.88
N ILE A 484 -33.58 -40.70 -18.88
CA ILE A 484 -33.55 -42.17 -18.98
C ILE A 484 -34.98 -42.66 -19.23
N PRO A 485 -35.26 -43.30 -20.39
CA PRO A 485 -36.55 -43.93 -20.64
C PRO A 485 -36.88 -45.00 -19.59
N ASP A 486 -38.16 -45.15 -19.25
CA ASP A 486 -38.63 -46.13 -18.27
C ASP A 486 -38.13 -47.54 -18.58
N GLY A 487 -37.35 -48.11 -17.65
CA GLY A 487 -36.78 -49.46 -17.75
C GLY A 487 -35.36 -49.53 -18.33
N GLU A 488 -34.78 -48.42 -18.77
CA GLU A 488 -33.38 -48.35 -19.18
C GLU A 488 -32.44 -47.97 -18.02
N LYS A 489 -31.15 -48.21 -18.22
CA LYS A 489 -30.08 -47.86 -17.27
C LYS A 489 -29.38 -46.59 -17.73
N SER A 490 -28.81 -45.86 -16.77
CA SER A 490 -27.98 -44.70 -17.09
C SER A 490 -26.80 -45.09 -17.99
N LYS A 491 -26.55 -44.31 -19.05
CA LYS A 491 -25.37 -44.49 -19.91
C LYS A 491 -24.05 -44.24 -19.18
N TYR A 492 -24.12 -43.54 -18.05
CA TYR A 492 -22.97 -43.19 -17.22
C TYR A 492 -22.87 -44.03 -15.94
N GLU A 493 -23.77 -45.02 -15.75
CA GLU A 493 -23.69 -45.96 -14.64
C GLU A 493 -22.33 -46.69 -14.65
N GLY A 494 -21.53 -46.51 -13.58
CA GLY A 494 -20.22 -47.15 -13.43
C GLY A 494 -19.05 -46.45 -14.13
N TYR A 495 -19.27 -45.30 -14.78
CA TYR A 495 -18.19 -44.48 -15.34
C TYR A 495 -17.60 -43.54 -14.27
N ALA A 496 -16.29 -43.30 -14.34
CA ALA A 496 -15.61 -42.29 -13.53
C ALA A 496 -15.31 -41.05 -14.39
N LEU A 497 -15.59 -39.86 -13.86
CA LEU A 497 -15.14 -38.61 -14.47
C LEU A 497 -13.62 -38.52 -14.31
N ARG A 498 -12.91 -38.36 -15.43
CA ARG A 498 -11.46 -38.10 -15.41
C ARG A 498 -11.22 -36.68 -15.87
N SER A 499 -10.82 -35.81 -14.96
CA SER A 499 -10.28 -34.49 -15.30
C SER A 499 -8.79 -34.64 -15.62
N SER A 500 -8.36 -34.21 -16.79
CA SER A 500 -6.95 -34.07 -17.16
C SER A 500 -6.59 -32.58 -17.12
N PHE A 501 -5.61 -32.24 -16.29
CA PHE A 501 -4.98 -30.91 -16.21
C PHE A 501 -3.66 -30.91 -16.97
#